data_AF-A0A4Q1BIN3-F1
#
_entry.id   AF-A0A4Q1BIN3-F1
#
_cell.length_a   1.000
_cell.length_b   1.000
_cell.length_c   1.000
_cell.angle_alpha   90.00
_cell.angle_beta   90.00
_cell.angle_gamma   90.00
#
_symmetry.space_group_name_H-M   'P 1'
#
loop_
_entity.id
_entity.type
_entity.pdbx_description
1 polymer ?
#
loop_
_entity_poly.entity_id
_entity_poly.type
_entity_poly.pdbx_seq_one_letter_code
_entity_poly.pdbx_strand_id
1 'polypeptide(L)'
;MPAVDPHYLWALGHGLMLSCSLYILLQTLFFRPTPTTIYKIGYSGALMSYAIVVLKTLGKPQLTQPWIRRAFVDENVQYAVLALYWWISKPINISVLPFATFSTFHCLTFLRTNIIPKFVPAPPPAQAGQPRPPPALLEATGRKIQIWVKSNYDRAMRFVAYAELAILARVIVGALTFRTSLIAPIFVAHFIRFRYHASPFTREAVTAVSTRVDGFVAGKGQAVENAWATVKRLLSSWGGMAVGQGPQPGPAAGAGAAAGPAPRRP
;
A
#
# COMPACT_ATOMS: atom_id res chain seq x y z
N MET A 1 -5.32 24.90 -23.63
CA MET A 1 -4.16 24.43 -22.84
C MET A 1 -3.90 22.97 -23.21
N PRO A 2 -2.65 22.53 -23.44
CA PRO A 2 -2.38 21.12 -23.70
C PRO A 2 -2.80 20.29 -22.49
N ALA A 3 -3.47 19.16 -22.73
CA ALA A 3 -3.87 18.25 -21.67
C ALA A 3 -2.62 17.70 -20.97
N VAL A 4 -2.54 17.86 -19.65
CA VAL A 4 -1.46 17.26 -18.84
C VAL A 4 -1.65 15.75 -18.86
N ASP A 5 -0.60 15.00 -19.22
CA ASP A 5 -0.62 13.54 -19.18
C ASP A 5 -0.92 13.07 -17.73
N PRO A 6 -2.02 12.31 -17.51
CA PRO A 6 -2.42 11.83 -16.19
C PRO A 6 -1.32 11.06 -15.44
N HIS A 7 -0.37 10.45 -16.15
CA HIS A 7 0.73 9.73 -15.53
C HIS A 7 1.67 10.65 -14.72
N TYR A 8 1.85 11.91 -15.12
CA TYR A 8 2.64 12.88 -14.35
C TYR A 8 1.90 13.37 -13.11
N LEU A 9 0.58 13.56 -13.21
CA LEU A 9 -0.25 13.90 -12.04
C LEU A 9 -0.27 12.76 -11.02
N TRP A 10 -0.36 11.52 -11.50
CA TRP A 10 -0.22 10.33 -10.68
C TRP A 10 1.14 10.27 -9.98
N ALA A 11 2.23 10.53 -10.70
CA ALA A 11 3.57 10.56 -10.12
C ALA A 11 3.75 11.71 -9.11
N LEU A 12 3.18 12.88 -9.38
CA LEU A 12 3.16 14.02 -8.46
C LEU A 12 2.45 13.66 -7.15
N GLY A 13 1.31 12.97 -7.24
CA GLY A 13 0.55 12.55 -6.06
C GLY A 13 1.35 11.59 -5.16
N HIS A 14 2.03 10.60 -5.74
CA HIS A 14 2.96 9.74 -5.00
C HIS A 14 4.16 10.51 -4.45
N GLY A 15 4.71 11.47 -5.21
CA GLY A 15 5.81 12.32 -4.75
C GLY A 15 5.44 13.16 -3.53
N LEU A 16 4.23 13.76 -3.55
CA LEU A 16 3.67 14.50 -2.40
C LEU A 16 3.44 13.58 -1.21
N MET A 17 2.81 12.42 -1.42
CA MET A 17 2.57 11.48 -0.34
C MET A 17 3.88 11.00 0.29
N LEU A 18 4.88 10.68 -0.52
CA LEU A 18 6.19 10.22 -0.04
C LEU A 18 6.91 11.30 0.77
N SER A 19 7.03 12.52 0.25
CA SER A 19 7.74 13.61 0.94
C SER A 19 7.04 14.02 2.23
N CYS A 20 5.71 14.14 2.22
CA CYS A 20 4.92 14.43 3.42
C CYS A 20 5.06 13.31 4.45
N SER A 21 5.02 12.05 4.01
CA SER A 21 5.20 10.89 4.90
C SER A 21 6.57 10.89 5.56
N LEU A 22 7.64 11.13 4.80
CA LEU A 22 9.00 11.21 5.35
C LEU A 22 9.09 12.30 6.43
N TYR A 23 8.51 13.48 6.18
CA TYR A 23 8.47 14.55 7.18
C TYR A 23 7.68 14.14 8.42
N ILE A 24 6.50 13.52 8.28
CA ILE A 24 5.66 13.05 9.39
C ILE A 24 6.37 11.97 10.22
N LEU A 25 7.05 11.04 9.57
CA LEU A 25 7.83 10.00 10.23
C LEU A 25 9.03 10.60 10.98
N LEU A 26 9.68 11.61 10.41
CA LEU A 26 10.74 12.36 11.09
C LEU A 26 10.22 13.10 12.33
N GLN A 27 9.06 13.76 12.24
CA GLN A 27 8.42 14.37 13.41
C GLN A 27 8.11 13.32 14.49
N THR A 28 7.62 12.15 14.08
CA THR A 28 7.32 11.04 14.99
C THR A 28 8.58 10.54 15.69
N LEU A 29 9.69 10.40 14.97
CA LEU A 29 10.98 9.97 15.53
C LEU A 29 11.49 10.96 16.60
N PHE A 30 11.24 12.25 16.41
CA PHE A 30 11.57 13.31 17.37
C PHE A 30 10.45 13.58 18.40
N PHE A 31 9.48 12.66 18.55
CA PHE A 31 8.36 12.78 19.50
C PHE A 31 7.53 14.06 19.35
N ARG A 32 7.49 14.63 18.14
CA ARG A 32 6.71 15.83 17.80
C ARG A 32 5.32 15.45 17.29
N PRO A 33 4.31 16.31 17.53
CA PRO A 33 2.96 16.06 17.03
C PRO A 33 2.93 16.01 15.50
N THR A 34 2.02 15.20 14.96
CA THR A 34 1.82 15.10 13.51
C THR A 34 1.29 16.42 12.95
N PRO A 35 1.99 17.07 12.01
CA PRO A 35 1.52 18.31 11.42
C PRO A 35 0.29 18.05 10.56
N THR A 36 -0.89 18.51 11.00
CA THR A 36 -2.17 18.25 10.34
C THR A 36 -2.17 18.69 8.87
N THR A 37 -1.64 19.87 8.57
CA THR A 37 -1.61 20.39 7.19
C THR A 37 -0.79 19.48 6.27
N ILE A 38 0.42 19.07 6.69
CA ILE A 38 1.27 18.18 5.90
C ILE A 38 0.62 16.80 5.74
N TYR A 39 -0.03 16.30 6.78
CA TYR A 39 -0.78 15.06 6.74
C TYR A 39 -1.91 15.12 5.69
N LYS A 40 -2.71 16.19 5.68
CA LYS A 40 -3.78 16.37 4.68
C LYS A 40 -3.22 16.54 3.27
N ILE A 41 -2.13 17.28 3.08
CA ILE A 41 -1.46 17.42 1.77
C ILE A 41 -0.98 16.07 1.25
N GLY A 42 -0.34 15.25 2.10
CA GLY A 42 0.09 13.91 1.73
C GLY A 42 -1.08 13.03 1.27
N TYR A 43 -2.16 12.99 2.06
CA TYR A 43 -3.35 12.23 1.69
C TYR A 43 -4.11 12.79 0.49
N SER A 44 -4.08 14.09 0.23
CA SER A 44 -4.55 14.66 -1.05
C SER A 44 -3.73 14.13 -2.23
N GLY A 45 -2.41 14.00 -2.09
CA GLY A 45 -1.54 13.37 -3.08
C GLY A 45 -1.86 11.89 -3.30
N ALA A 46 -2.12 11.14 -2.21
CA ALA A 46 -2.57 9.76 -2.30
C ALA A 46 -3.92 9.66 -3.05
N LEU A 47 -4.92 10.46 -2.66
CA LEU A 47 -6.23 10.49 -3.30
C LEU A 47 -6.15 10.81 -4.79
N MET A 48 -5.33 11.78 -5.18
CA MET A 48 -5.08 12.11 -6.59
C MET A 48 -4.52 10.89 -7.35
N SER A 49 -3.52 10.22 -6.78
CA SER A 49 -2.89 9.04 -7.41
C SER A 49 -3.87 7.88 -7.56
N TYR A 50 -4.58 7.54 -6.49
CA TYR A 50 -5.54 6.43 -6.51
C TYR A 50 -6.75 6.74 -7.38
N ALA A 51 -7.25 7.98 -7.43
CA ALA A 51 -8.33 8.36 -8.35
C ALA A 51 -7.94 8.12 -9.81
N ILE A 52 -6.70 8.46 -10.20
CA ILE A 52 -6.19 8.21 -11.56
C ILE A 52 -6.09 6.70 -11.84
N VAL A 53 -5.58 5.90 -10.90
CA VAL A 53 -5.47 4.45 -11.08
C VAL A 53 -6.86 3.80 -11.16
N VAL A 54 -7.80 4.18 -10.30
CA VAL A 54 -9.18 3.67 -10.31
C VAL A 54 -9.89 3.99 -11.63
N LEU A 55 -9.77 5.22 -12.13
CA LEU A 55 -10.32 5.59 -13.44
C LEU A 55 -9.68 4.78 -14.58
N LYS A 56 -8.38 4.47 -14.47
CA LYS A 56 -7.67 3.65 -15.45
C LYS A 56 -8.09 2.18 -15.40
N THR A 57 -8.34 1.61 -14.22
CA THR A 57 -8.69 0.19 -14.07
C THR A 57 -10.17 -0.10 -14.29
N LEU A 58 -11.05 0.81 -13.86
CA LEU A 58 -12.51 0.62 -13.89
C LEU A 58 -13.24 1.47 -14.94
N GLY A 59 -12.55 2.43 -15.56
CA GLY A 59 -13.17 3.38 -16.48
C GLY A 59 -14.05 4.41 -15.77
N LYS A 60 -14.96 5.03 -16.52
CA LYS A 60 -15.90 6.01 -15.96
C LYS A 60 -16.82 5.33 -14.94
N PRO A 61 -17.06 5.93 -13.76
CA PRO A 61 -17.99 5.38 -12.78
C PRO A 61 -19.40 5.19 -13.35
N GLN A 62 -19.98 4.04 -13.07
CA GLN A 62 -21.34 3.69 -13.47
C GLN A 62 -22.11 3.18 -12.25
N LEU A 63 -23.34 3.64 -12.05
CA LEU A 63 -24.24 3.16 -10.99
C LEU A 63 -24.92 1.85 -11.38
N THR A 64 -24.14 0.91 -11.93
CA THR A 64 -24.61 -0.42 -12.34
C THR A 64 -24.04 -1.47 -11.39
N GLN A 65 -24.83 -2.51 -11.10
CA GLN A 65 -24.39 -3.61 -10.22
C GLN A 65 -23.04 -4.23 -10.64
N PRO A 66 -22.77 -4.51 -11.93
CA PRO A 66 -21.47 -5.06 -12.34
C PRO A 66 -20.30 -4.11 -12.06
N TRP A 67 -20.46 -2.80 -12.26
CA TRP A 67 -19.41 -1.83 -12.01
C TRP A 67 -19.14 -1.68 -10.52
N ILE A 68 -20.20 -1.55 -9.71
CA ILE A 68 -20.09 -1.43 -8.25
C ILE A 68 -19.42 -2.67 -7.66
N ARG A 69 -19.79 -3.87 -8.11
CA ARG A 69 -19.15 -5.12 -7.66
C ARG A 69 -17.67 -5.16 -7.97
N ARG A 70 -17.27 -4.72 -9.18
CA ARG A 70 -15.84 -4.63 -9.56
C ARG A 70 -15.10 -3.61 -8.70
N ALA A 71 -15.69 -2.43 -8.47
CA ALA A 71 -15.10 -1.40 -7.63
C ALA A 71 -14.89 -1.87 -6.19
N PHE A 72 -15.85 -2.64 -5.65
CA PHE A 72 -15.79 -3.12 -4.27
C PHE A 72 -14.63 -4.10 -4.01
N VAL A 73 -14.28 -4.94 -4.99
CA VAL A 73 -13.19 -5.92 -4.86
C VAL A 73 -11.84 -5.40 -5.38
N ASP A 74 -11.81 -4.22 -6.00
CA ASP A 74 -10.59 -3.61 -6.51
C ASP A 74 -9.76 -2.99 -5.36
N GLU A 75 -8.50 -3.40 -5.25
CA GLU A 75 -7.63 -2.93 -4.16
C GLU A 75 -7.30 -1.45 -4.25
N ASN A 76 -7.26 -0.85 -5.45
CA ASN A 76 -6.99 0.58 -5.61
C ASN A 76 -8.16 1.39 -5.09
N VAL A 77 -9.40 0.93 -5.29
CA VAL A 77 -10.59 1.54 -4.69
C VAL A 77 -10.54 1.42 -3.17
N GLN A 78 -10.17 0.26 -2.63
CA GLN A 78 -10.06 0.05 -1.18
C GLN A 78 -9.02 0.99 -0.56
N TYR A 79 -7.85 1.17 -1.17
CA TYR A 79 -6.85 2.13 -0.72
C TYR A 79 -7.28 3.60 -0.95
N ALA A 80 -8.03 3.91 -2.00
CA ALA A 80 -8.60 5.25 -2.21
C ALA A 80 -9.58 5.61 -1.07
N VAL A 81 -10.45 4.68 -0.71
CA VAL A 81 -11.41 4.83 0.39
C VAL A 81 -10.68 4.92 1.73
N LEU A 82 -9.64 4.14 1.94
CA LEU A 82 -8.78 4.24 3.13
C LEU A 82 -8.05 5.59 3.20
N ALA A 83 -7.52 6.08 2.08
CA ALA A 83 -6.89 7.40 2.00
C ALA A 83 -7.88 8.51 2.30
N LEU A 84 -9.12 8.43 1.79
CA LEU A 84 -10.18 9.38 2.08
C LEU A 84 -10.53 9.38 3.57
N TYR A 85 -10.65 8.19 4.17
CA TYR A 85 -10.91 8.05 5.59
C TYR A 85 -9.84 8.76 6.43
N TRP A 86 -8.56 8.51 6.14
CA TRP A 86 -7.47 9.22 6.82
C TRP A 86 -7.50 10.73 6.54
N TRP A 87 -7.86 11.12 5.33
CA TRP A 87 -8.00 12.53 4.96
C TRP A 87 -9.13 13.25 5.70
N ILE A 88 -10.21 12.58 6.14
CA ILE A 88 -11.27 13.22 6.96
C ILE A 88 -11.07 13.01 8.47
N SER A 89 -10.30 12.00 8.88
CA SER A 89 -10.11 11.67 10.31
C SER A 89 -9.09 12.58 11.01
N LYS A 90 -9.02 12.46 12.34
CA LYS A 90 -7.87 12.97 13.11
C LYS A 90 -6.58 12.27 12.64
N PRO A 91 -5.44 12.99 12.53
CA PRO A 91 -4.19 12.40 12.09
C PRO A 91 -3.73 11.25 12.99
N ILE A 92 -3.28 10.16 12.36
CA ILE A 92 -2.59 9.05 13.02
C ILE A 92 -1.28 8.85 12.26
N ASN A 93 -0.16 9.24 12.84
CA ASN A 93 1.15 9.22 12.19
C ASN A 93 1.46 7.91 11.44
N ILE A 94 1.27 6.75 12.08
CA ILE A 94 1.64 5.46 11.50
C ILE A 94 0.76 5.05 10.31
N SER A 95 -0.38 5.73 10.07
CA SER A 95 -1.25 5.45 8.93
C SER A 95 -0.56 5.70 7.58
N VAL A 96 0.47 6.55 7.57
CA VAL A 96 1.21 6.89 6.34
C VAL A 96 2.11 5.76 5.85
N LEU A 97 2.44 4.77 6.70
CA LEU A 97 3.44 3.74 6.40
C LEU A 97 3.11 2.91 5.13
N PRO A 98 1.88 2.37 4.96
CA PRO A 98 1.52 1.68 3.72
C PRO A 98 1.66 2.56 2.47
N PHE A 99 1.12 3.77 2.54
CA PHE A 99 1.11 4.73 1.43
C PHE A 99 2.50 5.26 1.08
N ALA A 100 3.37 5.47 2.06
CA ALA A 100 4.77 5.82 1.86
C ALA A 100 5.49 4.68 1.12
N THR A 101 5.26 3.44 1.54
CA THR A 101 5.85 2.24 0.92
C THR A 101 5.45 2.14 -0.55
N PHE A 102 4.14 2.18 -0.87
CA PHE A 102 3.68 2.17 -2.26
C PHE A 102 4.23 3.35 -3.06
N SER A 103 4.23 4.55 -2.48
CA SER A 103 4.76 5.75 -3.15
C SER A 103 6.25 5.63 -3.45
N THR A 104 7.06 5.00 -2.58
CA THR A 104 8.48 4.73 -2.89
C THR A 104 8.63 3.88 -4.15
N PHE A 105 7.88 2.77 -4.25
CA PHE A 105 7.95 1.89 -5.42
C PHE A 105 7.46 2.57 -6.69
N HIS A 106 6.40 3.36 -6.60
CA HIS A 106 5.85 4.11 -7.73
C HIS A 106 6.77 5.24 -8.18
N CYS A 107 7.33 6.03 -7.27
CA CYS A 107 8.29 7.09 -7.61
C CYS A 107 9.56 6.51 -8.25
N LEU A 108 10.11 5.43 -7.70
CA LEU A 108 11.30 4.77 -8.27
C LEU A 108 11.01 4.19 -9.66
N THR A 109 9.87 3.52 -9.83
CA THR A 109 9.47 2.98 -11.13
C THR A 109 9.27 4.11 -12.13
N PHE A 110 8.61 5.21 -11.74
CA PHE A 110 8.39 6.37 -12.59
C PHE A 110 9.70 7.04 -13.02
N LEU A 111 10.63 7.24 -12.07
CA LEU A 111 11.97 7.74 -12.33
C LEU A 111 12.67 6.87 -13.40
N ARG A 112 12.64 5.54 -13.23
CA ARG A 112 13.24 4.60 -14.17
C ARG A 112 12.60 4.63 -15.56
N THR A 113 11.27 4.68 -15.66
CA THR A 113 10.58 4.45 -16.94
C THR A 113 10.23 5.72 -17.70
N ASN A 114 10.15 6.89 -17.03
CA ASN A 114 9.70 8.14 -17.65
C ASN A 114 10.73 9.26 -17.60
N ILE A 115 11.61 9.26 -16.59
CA ILE A 115 12.58 10.35 -16.39
C ILE A 115 13.93 9.97 -16.96
N ILE A 116 14.53 8.85 -16.49
CA ILE A 116 15.85 8.40 -16.93
C ILE A 116 15.97 8.29 -18.47
N PRO A 117 15.02 7.67 -19.21
CA PRO A 117 15.16 7.51 -20.66
C PRO A 117 15.20 8.82 -21.44
N LYS A 118 14.75 9.93 -20.87
CA LYS A 118 14.83 11.25 -21.51
C LYS A 118 16.24 11.83 -21.52
N PHE A 119 17.12 11.31 -20.66
CA PHE A 119 18.50 11.78 -20.50
C PHE A 119 19.52 10.72 -20.93
N VAL A 120 19.08 9.51 -21.32
CA VAL A 120 19.94 8.46 -21.86
C VAL A 120 19.91 8.55 -23.38
N PRO A 121 21.04 8.84 -24.05
CA PRO A 121 21.12 8.82 -25.51
C PRO A 121 20.74 7.45 -26.06
N ALA A 122 20.17 7.42 -27.28
CA ALA A 122 19.93 6.16 -27.96
C ALA A 122 21.26 5.40 -28.10
N PRO A 123 21.30 4.09 -27.77
CA PRO A 123 22.53 3.32 -27.95
C PRO A 123 22.94 3.34 -29.42
N PRO A 124 24.24 3.49 -29.73
CA PRO A 124 24.71 3.43 -31.10
C PRO A 124 24.33 2.08 -31.75
N PRO A 125 24.16 2.03 -33.07
CA PRO A 125 23.85 0.78 -33.77
C PRO A 125 24.85 -0.31 -33.39
N ALA A 126 24.36 -1.50 -33.08
CA ALA A 126 25.23 -2.63 -32.77
C ALA A 126 26.03 -3.00 -34.03
N GLN A 127 27.35 -2.84 -33.99
CA GLN A 127 28.26 -3.35 -35.03
C GLN A 127 28.56 -4.81 -34.76
N ALA A 128 28.39 -5.66 -35.79
CA ALA A 128 28.68 -7.08 -35.69
C ALA A 128 30.16 -7.31 -35.31
N GLY A 129 30.41 -8.12 -34.27
CA GLY A 129 31.75 -8.46 -33.81
C GLY A 129 32.40 -7.51 -32.79
N GLN A 130 31.77 -6.38 -32.45
CA GLN A 130 32.28 -5.46 -31.43
C GLN A 130 31.64 -5.72 -30.06
N PRO A 131 32.42 -5.70 -28.95
CA PRO A 131 31.86 -5.74 -27.61
C PRO A 131 30.92 -4.56 -27.39
N ARG A 132 29.76 -4.81 -26.77
CA ARG A 132 28.81 -3.74 -26.47
C ARG A 132 29.47 -2.74 -25.51
N PRO A 133 29.41 -1.42 -25.79
CA PRO A 133 29.98 -0.42 -24.89
C PRO A 133 29.32 -0.52 -23.51
N PRO A 134 30.06 -0.21 -22.43
CA PRO A 134 29.51 -0.24 -21.08
C PRO A 134 28.33 0.74 -20.97
N PRO A 135 27.28 0.40 -20.20
CA PRO A 135 26.11 1.24 -20.08
C PRO A 135 26.43 2.60 -19.49
N ALA A 136 25.77 3.64 -19.99
CA ALA A 136 25.84 4.97 -19.39
C ALA A 136 25.41 4.92 -17.92
N LEU A 137 25.95 5.81 -17.09
CA LEU A 137 25.65 5.87 -15.65
C LEU A 137 24.14 5.82 -15.37
N LEU A 138 23.36 6.67 -16.07
CA LEU A 138 21.91 6.74 -15.91
C LEU A 138 21.20 5.44 -16.29
N GLU A 139 21.69 4.73 -17.31
CA GLU A 139 21.18 3.41 -17.69
C GLU A 139 21.49 2.38 -16.60
N ALA A 140 22.71 2.39 -16.05
CA ALA A 140 23.09 1.54 -14.93
C ALA A 140 22.24 1.83 -13.68
N THR A 141 21.94 3.10 -13.38
CA THR A 141 21.02 3.52 -12.32
C THR A 141 19.61 2.98 -12.56
N GLY A 142 19.09 3.07 -13.78
CA GLY A 142 17.79 2.51 -14.15
C GLY A 142 17.72 0.99 -13.92
N ARG A 143 18.79 0.25 -14.22
CA ARG A 143 18.89 -1.19 -13.91
C ARG A 143 18.94 -1.45 -12.41
N LYS A 144 19.73 -0.70 -11.64
CA LYS A 144 19.80 -0.81 -10.17
C LYS A 144 18.44 -0.59 -9.52
N ILE A 145 17.70 0.42 -9.96
CA ILE A 145 16.32 0.68 -9.51
C ILE A 145 15.43 -0.52 -9.79
N GLN A 146 15.49 -1.10 -10.99
CA GLN A 146 14.70 -2.29 -11.33
C GLN A 146 14.98 -3.48 -10.42
N ILE A 147 16.27 -3.76 -10.18
CA ILE A 147 16.71 -4.85 -9.32
C ILE A 147 16.23 -4.60 -7.89
N TRP A 148 16.37 -3.37 -7.40
CA TRP A 148 15.93 -2.99 -6.06
C TRP A 148 14.41 -3.17 -5.90
N VAL A 149 13.61 -2.67 -6.86
CA VAL A 149 12.15 -2.82 -6.84
C VAL A 149 11.76 -4.29 -6.81
N LYS A 150 12.33 -5.12 -7.68
CA LYS A 150 12.01 -6.55 -7.73
C LYS A 150 12.42 -7.29 -6.45
N SER A 151 13.64 -7.07 -5.98
CA SER A 151 14.20 -7.79 -4.83
C SER A 151 13.57 -7.40 -3.49
N ASN A 152 12.95 -6.21 -3.40
CA ASN A 152 12.35 -5.73 -2.16
C ASN A 152 10.82 -5.79 -2.15
N TYR A 153 10.15 -6.13 -3.27
CA TYR A 153 8.69 -6.12 -3.37
C TYR A 153 8.03 -6.98 -2.28
N ASP A 154 8.37 -8.26 -2.17
CA ASP A 154 7.76 -9.15 -1.18
C ASP A 154 8.02 -8.70 0.27
N ARG A 155 9.23 -8.19 0.55
CA ARG A 155 9.57 -7.65 1.87
C ARG A 155 8.72 -6.42 2.19
N ALA A 156 8.55 -5.53 1.22
CA ALA A 156 7.71 -4.36 1.34
C ALA A 156 6.23 -4.74 1.53
N MET A 157 5.71 -5.70 0.78
CA MET A 157 4.32 -6.17 0.93
C MET A 157 4.06 -6.79 2.31
N ARG A 158 5.01 -7.58 2.83
CA ARG A 158 4.94 -8.06 4.23
C ARG A 158 4.97 -6.91 5.22
N PHE A 159 5.87 -5.95 5.04
CA PHE A 159 5.93 -4.76 5.89
C PHE A 159 4.60 -4.01 5.91
N VAL A 160 3.98 -3.78 4.73
CA VAL A 160 2.66 -3.15 4.62
C VAL A 160 1.62 -3.93 5.41
N ALA A 161 1.55 -5.26 5.24
CA ALA A 161 0.59 -6.09 5.96
C ALA A 161 0.73 -5.95 7.49
N TYR A 162 1.96 -6.00 8.02
CA TYR A 162 2.19 -5.77 9.45
C TYR A 162 1.89 -4.34 9.88
N ALA A 163 2.20 -3.34 9.05
CA ALA A 163 1.87 -1.94 9.34
C ALA A 163 0.36 -1.72 9.42
N GLU A 164 -0.42 -2.33 8.53
CA GLU A 164 -1.89 -2.26 8.57
C GLU A 164 -2.47 -2.90 9.85
N LEU A 165 -1.91 -4.03 10.30
CA LEU A 165 -2.29 -4.63 11.58
C LEU A 165 -1.86 -3.77 12.79
N ALA A 166 -0.69 -3.13 12.73
CA ALA A 166 -0.25 -2.19 13.76
C ALA A 166 -1.15 -0.94 13.82
N ILE A 167 -1.61 -0.45 12.67
CA ILE A 167 -2.60 0.63 12.59
C ILE A 167 -3.91 0.19 13.24
N LEU A 168 -4.40 -1.03 12.94
CA LEU A 168 -5.59 -1.59 13.59
C LEU A 168 -5.43 -1.63 15.12
N ALA A 169 -4.32 -2.16 15.62
CA ALA A 169 -4.04 -2.19 17.06
C ALA A 169 -4.03 -0.78 17.66
N ARG A 170 -3.38 0.19 17.00
CA ARG A 170 -3.32 1.58 17.47
C ARG A 170 -4.69 2.26 17.50
N VAL A 171 -5.56 2.02 16.51
CA VAL A 171 -6.92 2.60 16.55
C VAL A 171 -7.79 1.94 17.62
N ILE A 172 -7.62 0.64 17.89
CA ILE A 172 -8.30 -0.05 18.99
C ILE A 172 -7.90 0.57 20.33
N VAL A 173 -6.59 0.70 20.60
CA VAL A 173 -6.10 1.35 21.83
C VAL A 173 -6.62 2.79 21.92
N GLY A 174 -6.62 3.53 20.81
CA GLY A 174 -7.16 4.88 20.74
C GLY A 174 -8.67 4.95 21.05
N ALA A 175 -9.45 3.97 20.59
CA ALA A 175 -10.88 3.88 20.85
C ALA A 175 -11.17 3.52 22.32
N LEU A 176 -10.46 2.53 22.88
CA LEU A 176 -10.58 2.12 24.30
C LEU A 176 -10.19 3.24 25.28
N THR A 177 -9.27 4.12 24.86
CA THR A 177 -8.86 5.30 25.64
C THR A 177 -9.65 6.56 25.30
N PHE A 178 -10.69 6.47 24.45
CA PHE A 178 -11.50 7.59 23.95
C PHE A 178 -10.69 8.72 23.27
N ARG A 179 -9.48 8.42 22.81
CA ARG A 179 -8.60 9.33 22.05
C ARG A 179 -8.86 9.29 20.56
N THR A 180 -9.55 8.27 20.07
CA THR A 180 -9.88 8.05 18.65
C THR A 180 -11.36 7.65 18.53
N SER A 181 -12.00 7.98 17.41
CA SER A 181 -13.40 7.60 17.16
C SER A 181 -13.60 6.08 17.28
N LEU A 182 -14.71 5.67 17.89
CA LEU A 182 -15.13 4.26 17.96
C LEU A 182 -15.41 3.64 16.58
N ILE A 183 -15.61 4.47 15.55
CA ILE A 183 -15.77 4.02 14.16
C ILE A 183 -14.44 3.56 13.56
N ALA A 184 -13.29 4.09 14.03
CA ALA A 184 -11.99 3.82 13.41
C ALA A 184 -11.59 2.34 13.43
N PRO A 185 -11.71 1.60 14.55
CA PRO A 185 -11.44 0.17 14.56
C PRO A 185 -12.33 -0.61 13.60
N ILE A 186 -13.63 -0.28 13.51
CA ILE A 186 -14.58 -0.97 12.63
C ILE A 186 -14.18 -0.77 11.17
N PHE A 187 -13.89 0.47 10.78
CA PHE A 187 -13.49 0.80 9.42
C PHE A 187 -12.18 0.10 9.02
N VAL A 188 -11.14 0.20 9.87
CA VAL A 188 -9.83 -0.43 9.59
C VAL A 188 -9.93 -1.95 9.61
N ALA A 189 -10.72 -2.54 10.51
CA ALA A 189 -10.95 -3.99 10.53
C ALA A 189 -11.63 -4.47 9.24
N HIS A 190 -12.59 -3.70 8.71
CA HIS A 190 -13.24 -4.03 7.45
C HIS A 190 -12.29 -3.92 6.25
N PHE A 191 -11.43 -2.88 6.23
CA PHE A 191 -10.35 -2.79 5.25
C PHE A 191 -9.40 -4.00 5.33
N ILE A 192 -8.95 -4.38 6.52
CA ILE A 192 -8.11 -5.58 6.73
C ILE A 192 -8.81 -6.85 6.25
N ARG A 193 -10.13 -6.98 6.44
CA ARG A 193 -10.89 -8.12 5.94
C ARG A 193 -10.80 -8.23 4.42
N PHE A 194 -11.01 -7.13 3.69
CA PHE A 194 -10.85 -7.16 2.23
C PHE A 194 -9.43 -7.54 1.82
N ARG A 195 -8.43 -6.96 2.51
CA ARG A 195 -7.02 -7.29 2.29
C ARG A 195 -6.71 -8.75 2.58
N TYR A 196 -7.30 -9.36 3.61
CA TYR A 196 -7.11 -10.78 3.91
C TYR A 196 -7.55 -11.68 2.75
N HIS A 197 -8.67 -11.35 2.09
CA HIS A 197 -9.11 -12.10 0.92
C HIS A 197 -8.23 -11.83 -0.31
N ALA A 198 -7.79 -10.58 -0.53
CA ALA A 198 -7.05 -10.19 -1.72
C ALA A 198 -5.53 -10.51 -1.64
N SER A 199 -4.93 -10.51 -0.45
CA SER A 199 -3.48 -10.49 -0.26
C SER A 199 -2.98 -11.69 0.56
N PRO A 200 -2.11 -12.55 0.00
CA PRO A 200 -1.46 -13.62 0.77
C PRO A 200 -0.61 -13.07 1.91
N PHE A 201 0.05 -11.92 1.73
CA PHE A 201 0.87 -11.28 2.76
C PHE A 201 0.04 -10.88 3.99
N THR A 202 -1.19 -10.43 3.79
CA THR A 202 -2.10 -10.10 4.90
C THR A 202 -2.54 -11.35 5.65
N ARG A 203 -2.81 -12.46 4.94
CA ARG A 203 -3.12 -13.75 5.57
C ARG A 203 -1.96 -14.28 6.41
N GLU A 204 -0.75 -14.23 5.86
CA GLU A 204 0.49 -14.61 6.56
C GLU A 204 0.69 -13.76 7.82
N ALA A 205 0.56 -12.44 7.71
CA ALA A 205 0.74 -11.51 8.83
C ALA A 205 -0.32 -11.73 9.93
N VAL A 206 -1.60 -11.91 9.57
CA VAL A 206 -2.67 -12.21 10.53
C VAL A 206 -2.37 -13.52 11.25
N THR A 207 -1.99 -14.57 10.52
CA THR A 207 -1.65 -15.88 11.10
C THR A 207 -0.46 -15.77 12.06
N ALA A 208 0.62 -15.11 11.63
CA ALA A 208 1.82 -14.94 12.44
C ALA A 208 1.55 -14.14 13.73
N VAL A 209 0.77 -13.07 13.65
CA VAL A 209 0.35 -12.28 14.82
C VAL A 209 -0.53 -13.12 15.75
N SER A 210 -1.53 -13.83 15.21
CA SER A 210 -2.40 -14.70 16.00
C SER A 210 -1.61 -15.76 16.77
N THR A 211 -0.68 -16.47 16.10
CA THR A 211 0.18 -17.48 16.76
C THR A 211 1.05 -16.87 17.85
N ARG A 212 1.58 -15.67 17.64
CA ARG A 212 2.40 -14.99 18.66
C ARG A 212 1.57 -14.57 19.88
N VAL A 213 0.32 -14.15 19.67
CA VAL A 213 -0.59 -13.83 20.77
C VAL A 213 -1.04 -15.11 21.48
N ASP A 214 -1.32 -16.21 20.77
CA ASP A 214 -1.63 -17.51 21.38
C ASP A 214 -0.52 -17.94 22.36
N GLY A 215 0.75 -17.88 21.92
CA GLY A 215 1.89 -18.20 22.79
C GLY A 215 2.08 -17.25 23.97
N PHE A 216 1.69 -15.97 23.84
CA PHE A 216 1.75 -14.99 24.92
C PHE A 216 0.64 -15.17 25.96
N VAL A 217 -0.56 -15.53 25.51
CA VAL A 217 -1.76 -15.66 26.33
C VAL A 217 -1.79 -16.99 27.09
N ALA A 218 -1.17 -18.05 26.54
CA ALA A 218 -1.07 -19.35 27.19
C ALA A 218 -0.50 -19.24 28.62
N GLY A 219 -1.26 -19.73 29.60
CA GLY A 219 -0.83 -19.74 31.00
C GLY A 219 -0.96 -18.39 31.72
N LYS A 220 -1.58 -17.38 31.10
CA LYS A 220 -1.89 -16.07 31.75
C LYS A 220 -3.20 -16.07 32.54
N GLY A 221 -3.86 -17.23 32.65
CA GLY A 221 -5.09 -17.42 33.40
C GLY A 221 -6.35 -17.41 32.54
N GLN A 222 -7.40 -18.06 33.06
CA GLN A 222 -8.63 -18.35 32.30
C GLN A 222 -9.31 -17.11 31.71
N ALA A 223 -9.28 -15.97 32.42
CA ALA A 223 -9.89 -14.74 31.95
C ALA A 223 -9.23 -14.20 30.66
N VAL A 224 -7.90 -14.23 30.60
CA VAL A 224 -7.12 -13.74 29.44
C VAL A 224 -7.31 -14.69 28.26
N GLU A 225 -7.27 -15.99 28.52
CA GLU A 225 -7.51 -17.03 27.50
C GLU A 225 -8.92 -16.93 26.91
N ASN A 226 -9.95 -16.76 27.75
CA ASN A 226 -11.34 -16.56 27.32
C ASN A 226 -11.54 -15.27 26.52
N ALA A 227 -10.88 -14.18 26.95
CA ALA A 227 -10.92 -12.91 26.23
C ALA A 227 -10.31 -13.06 24.84
N TRP A 228 -9.14 -13.69 24.75
CA TRP A 228 -8.49 -13.95 23.46
C TRP A 228 -9.29 -14.90 22.57
N ALA A 229 -9.86 -15.97 23.13
CA ALA A 229 -10.76 -16.86 22.40
C ALA A 229 -11.98 -16.12 21.82
N THR A 230 -12.53 -15.17 22.58
CA THR A 230 -13.63 -14.31 22.11
C THR A 230 -13.19 -13.41 20.96
N VAL A 231 -12.00 -12.80 21.05
CA VAL A 231 -11.42 -12.00 19.95
C VAL A 231 -11.23 -12.86 18.70
N LYS A 232 -10.66 -14.07 18.83
CA LYS A 232 -10.51 -15.00 17.69
C LYS A 232 -11.85 -15.34 17.06
N ARG A 233 -12.87 -15.64 17.86
CA ARG A 233 -14.22 -15.92 17.36
C ARG A 233 -14.83 -14.73 16.61
N LEU A 234 -14.64 -13.51 17.13
CA LEU A 234 -15.10 -12.30 16.45
C LEU A 234 -14.37 -12.09 15.14
N LEU A 235 -13.05 -12.29 15.10
CA LEU A 235 -12.27 -12.18 13.85
C LEU A 235 -12.67 -13.25 12.82
N SER A 236 -12.92 -14.49 13.26
CA SER A 236 -13.32 -15.57 12.36
C SER A 236 -14.75 -15.40 11.84
N SER A 237 -15.70 -14.98 12.69
CA SER A 237 -17.10 -14.74 12.29
C SER A 237 -17.27 -13.48 11.46
N TRP A 238 -16.57 -12.39 11.83
CA TRP A 238 -16.58 -11.14 11.08
C TRP A 238 -15.87 -11.26 9.73
N GLY A 239 -14.96 -12.22 9.58
CA GLY A 239 -14.11 -12.34 8.43
C GLY A 239 -14.49 -13.41 7.40
N GLY A 240 -15.12 -14.51 7.82
CA GLY A 240 -14.91 -15.78 7.09
C GLY A 240 -13.42 -16.15 7.04
N MET A 241 -12.60 -15.50 7.88
CA MET A 241 -11.18 -15.74 8.02
C MET A 241 -11.07 -17.04 8.80
N ALA A 242 -10.67 -18.12 8.14
CA ALA A 242 -10.31 -19.34 8.82
C ALA A 242 -9.03 -19.07 9.63
N VAL A 243 -9.19 -18.50 10.82
CA VAL A 243 -8.12 -18.38 11.81
C VAL A 243 -7.89 -19.79 12.34
N GLY A 244 -7.04 -20.57 11.67
CA GLY A 244 -6.63 -21.91 12.11
C GLY A 244 -6.68 -23.04 11.08
N GLN A 245 -6.93 -22.80 9.79
CA GLN A 245 -6.71 -23.84 8.76
C GLN A 245 -5.46 -23.51 7.94
N GLY A 246 -4.51 -24.46 7.92
CA GLY A 246 -3.24 -24.34 7.22
C GLY A 246 -3.42 -23.98 5.72
N PRO A 247 -2.37 -23.45 5.08
CA PRO A 247 -2.50 -22.83 3.77
C PRO A 247 -2.93 -23.85 2.71
N GLN A 248 -4.13 -23.69 2.16
CA GLN A 248 -4.45 -24.24 0.85
C GLN A 248 -3.72 -23.42 -0.22
N PRO A 249 -3.09 -24.07 -1.22
CA PRO A 249 -2.38 -23.38 -2.28
C PRO A 249 -3.40 -22.69 -3.20
N GLY A 250 -3.62 -21.39 -2.98
CA GLY A 250 -4.33 -20.53 -3.90
C GLY A 250 -3.47 -20.23 -5.13
N PRO A 251 -4.07 -20.06 -6.33
CA PRO A 251 -3.34 -19.84 -7.57
C PRO A 251 -2.49 -18.57 -7.46
N ALA A 252 -1.25 -18.65 -7.95
CA ALA A 252 -0.29 -17.56 -7.97
C ALA A 252 -0.89 -16.32 -8.65
N ALA A 253 -1.31 -15.34 -7.85
CA ALA A 253 -1.61 -14.01 -8.33
C ALA A 253 -0.29 -13.36 -8.73
N GLY A 254 0.02 -13.42 -10.02
CA GLY A 254 1.18 -12.76 -10.60
C GLY A 254 1.17 -11.30 -10.19
N ALA A 255 2.20 -10.90 -9.45
CA ALA A 255 2.50 -9.51 -9.13
C ALA A 255 2.86 -8.78 -10.43
N GLY A 256 1.84 -8.47 -11.22
CA GLY A 256 1.89 -7.47 -12.25
C GLY A 256 2.01 -6.13 -11.56
N ALA A 257 3.24 -5.73 -11.24
CA ALA A 257 3.58 -4.33 -11.27
C ALA A 257 3.18 -3.85 -12.67
N ALA A 258 1.96 -3.33 -12.80
CA ALA A 258 1.43 -2.82 -14.05
C ALA A 258 2.25 -1.58 -14.37
N ALA A 259 3.37 -1.82 -15.07
CA ALA A 259 4.06 -0.83 -15.85
C ALA A 259 2.98 -0.11 -16.66
N GLY A 260 2.92 1.21 -16.50
CA GLY A 260 2.08 2.05 -17.36
C GLY A 260 2.33 1.66 -18.83
N PRO A 261 1.29 1.66 -19.68
CA PRO A 261 1.45 1.29 -21.07
C PRO A 261 2.52 2.21 -21.68
N ALA A 262 3.48 1.60 -22.37
CA ALA A 262 4.47 2.33 -23.15
C ALA A 262 3.73 3.27 -24.13
N PRO A 263 4.26 4.48 -24.39
CA PRO A 263 3.66 5.35 -25.39
C PRO A 263 3.72 4.64 -26.74
N ARG A 264 2.55 4.43 -27.35
CA ARG A 264 2.45 4.08 -28.77
C ARG A 264 3.11 5.23 -29.54
N ARG A 265 4.26 4.96 -30.16
CA ARG A 265 4.79 5.84 -31.19
C ARG A 265 3.94 5.66 -32.47
N PRO A 266 3.78 6.73 -33.26
CA PRO A 266 3.00 6.70 -34.50
C PRO A 266 3.51 5.66 -35.49
#